data_AF-A0A401TT24-F1
#
_entry.id   AF-A0A401TT24-F1
#
_cell.length_a   1.000
_cell.length_b   1.000
_cell.length_c   1.000
_cell.angle_alpha   90.00
_cell.angle_beta   90.00
_cell.angle_gamma   90.00
#
_symmetry.space_group_name_H-M   'P 1'
#
loop_
_entity.id
_entity.type
_entity.pdbx_description
1 polymer ?
#
loop_
_entity_poly.entity_id
_entity_poly.type
_entity_poly.pdbx_seq_one_letter_code
_entity_poly.pdbx_strand_id
1 'polypeptide(L)' 'VRSHQLVLPPCDVVIKAVAVYVSRIPDVRDLDAVARDVFKNSRARTADKMERFKQAVGYYSAASKPGPPPFL' A
#
# COMPACT_ATOMS: atom_id res chain seq x y z
N VAL A 1 -10.48 13.83 -24.85
CA VAL A 1 -9.20 13.50 -24.17
C VAL A 1 -9.11 11.99 -24.00
N ARG A 2 -8.19 11.31 -24.70
CA ARG A 2 -7.91 9.88 -24.47
C ARG A 2 -7.06 9.77 -23.21
N SER A 3 -7.55 9.05 -22.22
CA SER A 3 -6.71 8.59 -21.12
C SER A 3 -5.57 7.77 -21.75
N HIS A 4 -4.32 8.19 -21.62
CA HIS A 4 -3.20 7.28 -21.90
C HIS A 4 -3.46 6.03 -21.06
N GLN A 5 -3.56 4.86 -21.70
CA GLN A 5 -3.74 3.60 -20.97
C GLN A 5 -2.63 3.52 -19.94
N LEU A 6 -2.99 3.42 -18.65
CA LEU A 6 -2.03 3.06 -17.61
C LEU A 6 -1.67 1.59 -17.83
N VAL A 7 -0.65 1.36 -18.64
CA VAL A 7 -0.01 0.05 -18.73
C VAL A 7 0.84 -0.09 -17.48
N LEU A 8 0.65 -1.19 -16.76
CA LEU A 8 1.49 -1.50 -15.61
C LEU A 8 2.93 -1.73 -16.11
N PRO A 9 3.96 -1.12 -15.51
CA PRO A 9 5.33 -1.46 -15.82
C PRO A 9 5.62 -2.95 -15.55
N PRO A 10 6.70 -3.50 -16.14
CA PRO A 10 7.17 -4.85 -15.82
C PRO A 10 7.36 -5.07 -14.31
N CYS A 11 7.15 -6.30 -13.84
CA CYS A 11 7.15 -6.62 -12.41
C CYS A 11 8.47 -6.27 -11.70
N ASP A 12 9.62 -6.51 -12.32
CA ASP A 12 10.95 -6.18 -11.78
C ASP A 12 11.11 -4.67 -11.57
N VAL A 13 10.60 -3.86 -12.50
CA VAL A 13 10.57 -2.40 -12.38
C VAL A 13 9.68 -1.97 -11.22
N VAL A 14 8.49 -2.57 -11.09
CA VAL A 14 7.56 -2.27 -9.99
C VAL A 14 8.18 -2.63 -8.64
N ILE A 15 8.75 -3.83 -8.50
CA ILE A 15 9.38 -4.31 -7.26
C ILE A 15 10.51 -3.36 -6.85
N LYS A 16 11.38 -2.98 -7.79
CA LYS A 16 12.48 -2.05 -7.52
C LYS A 16 11.98 -0.68 -7.09
N ALA A 17 10.97 -0.13 -7.76
CA ALA A 17 10.39 1.16 -7.42
C ALA A 17 9.72 1.14 -6.04
N VAL A 18 8.98 0.07 -5.71
CA VAL A 18 8.37 -0.13 -4.40
C VAL A 18 9.43 -0.27 -3.30
N ALA A 19 10.50 -1.03 -3.54
CA ALA A 19 11.59 -1.16 -2.57
C ALA A 19 12.26 0.19 -2.25
N VAL A 20 12.54 1.01 -3.28
CA VAL A 20 13.09 2.36 -3.12
C VAL A 20 12.12 3.30 -2.40
N TYR A 21 10.82 3.16 -2.65
CA TYR A 21 9.79 3.92 -1.96
C TYR A 21 9.77 3.58 -0.46
N VAL A 22 9.62 2.29 -0.13
CA VAL A 22 9.52 1.81 1.25
C VAL A 22 10.78 2.15 2.05
N SER A 23 11.97 2.07 1.45
CA SER A 23 13.22 2.42 2.13
C SER A 23 13.35 3.90 2.53
N ARG A 24 12.49 4.78 2.00
CA ARG A 24 12.46 6.21 2.31
C ARG A 24 11.38 6.57 3.33
N ILE A 25 10.55 5.62 3.74
CA ILE A 25 9.50 5.84 4.74
C ILE A 25 10.15 5.79 6.13
N PRO A 26 10.06 6.87 6.95
CA PRO A 26 10.69 6.91 8.27
C PRO A 26 10.11 5.89 9.26
N ASP A 27 8.78 5.80 9.35
CA ASP A 27 8.06 4.79 10.13
C ASP A 27 6.95 4.19 9.27
N VAL A 28 7.14 2.94 8.84
CA VAL A 28 6.17 2.20 8.02
C VAL A 28 4.88 1.86 8.78
N ARG A 29 4.86 2.02 10.10
CA ARG A 29 3.68 1.78 10.94
C ARG A 29 2.80 3.02 11.08
N ASP A 30 3.31 4.21 10.73
CA ASP A 30 2.48 5.42 10.65
C ASP A 30 1.64 5.38 9.35
N LEU A 31 0.53 4.65 9.44
CA LEU A 31 -0.34 4.43 8.29
C LEU A 31 -1.01 5.73 7.80
N ASP A 32 -1.12 6.77 8.64
CA ASP A 32 -1.66 8.06 8.24
C ASP A 32 -0.65 8.87 7.42
N ALA A 33 0.63 8.85 7.79
CA ALA A 33 1.69 9.44 6.97
C ALA A 33 1.83 8.71 5.63
N VAL A 34 1.86 7.37 5.64
CA VAL A 34 1.97 6.57 4.42
C VAL A 34 0.75 6.78 3.51
N ALA A 35 -0.47 6.74 4.05
CA ALA A 35 -1.68 6.94 3.25
C ALA A 35 -1.72 8.34 2.62
N ARG A 36 -1.32 9.38 3.37
CA ARG A 36 -1.23 10.75 2.83
C ARG A 36 -0.28 10.82 1.65
N ASP A 37 0.90 10.20 1.75
CA ASP A 37 1.87 10.21 0.67
C ASP A 37 1.41 9.40 -0.55
N VAL A 38 0.88 8.19 -0.34
CA VAL A 38 0.33 7.32 -1.42
C VAL A 38 -0.77 8.04 -2.20
N PHE A 39 -1.67 8.74 -1.49
CA PHE A 39 -2.82 9.41 -2.10
C PHE A 39 -2.62 10.91 -2.33
N LYS A 40 -1.40 11.45 -2.23
CA LYS A 40 -1.13 12.90 -2.34
C LYS A 40 -1.60 13.54 -3.66
N ASN A 41 -1.64 12.74 -4.73
CA ASN A 41 -2.10 13.17 -6.05
C ASN A 41 -3.55 12.77 -6.36
N SER A 42 -4.27 12.19 -5.39
CA SER A 42 -5.67 11.79 -5.55
C SER A 42 -6.57 13.02 -5.56
N ARG A 43 -7.39 13.16 -6.62
CA ARG A 43 -8.30 14.31 -6.81
C ARG A 43 -9.70 14.10 -6.25
N ALA A 44 -10.04 12.90 -5.79
CA ALA A 44 -11.38 12.57 -5.30
C ALA A 44 -11.35 11.44 -4.27
N ARG A 45 -12.26 11.52 -3.30
CA ARG A 45 -12.50 10.49 -2.26
C ARG A 45 -11.24 10.08 -1.50
N THR A 46 -10.34 11.04 -1.27
CA THR A 46 -9.03 10.77 -0.66
C THR A 46 -9.16 10.22 0.76
N ALA A 47 -10.09 10.75 1.57
CA ALA A 47 -10.38 10.23 2.90
C ALA A 47 -10.81 8.75 2.87
N ASP A 48 -11.82 8.40 2.06
CA ASP A 48 -12.27 7.01 1.88
C ASP A 48 -11.13 6.08 1.46
N LYS A 49 -10.27 6.54 0.54
CA LYS A 49 -9.11 5.75 0.06
C LYS A 49 -8.10 5.51 1.16
N MET A 50 -7.78 6.55 1.95
CA MET A 50 -6.88 6.45 3.09
C MET A 50 -7.42 5.50 4.16
N GLU A 51 -8.72 5.57 4.47
CA GLU A 51 -9.37 4.66 5.41
C GLU A 51 -9.31 3.21 4.93
N ARG A 52 -9.70 2.95 3.68
CA ARG A 52 -9.64 1.61 3.08
C ARG A 52 -8.22 1.06 3.00
N PHE A 53 -7.23 1.91 2.75
CA PHE A 53 -5.82 1.51 2.81
C PHE A 53 -5.44 0.99 4.20
N LYS A 54 -5.80 1.71 5.27
CA LYS A 54 -5.52 1.28 6.65
C LYS A 54 -6.21 -0.04 6.98
N GLN A 55 -7.47 -0.20 6.56
CA GLN A 55 -8.22 -1.46 6.72
C GLN A 55 -7.55 -2.63 5.99
N ALA A 56 -7.08 -2.41 4.76
CA ALA A 56 -6.40 -3.43 3.97
C ALA A 56 -5.08 -3.86 4.64
N VAL A 57 -4.27 -2.91 5.11
CA VAL A 57 -3.04 -3.22 5.85
C VAL A 57 -3.35 -4.05 7.09
N GLY A 58 -4.38 -3.69 7.86
CA GLY A 58 -4.84 -4.46 9.01
C GLY A 58 -5.26 -5.89 8.64
N TYR A 59 -6.06 -6.04 7.59
CA TYR A 59 -6.52 -7.34 7.09
C TYR A 59 -5.36 -8.26 6.69
N TYR A 60 -4.45 -7.77 5.84
CA TYR A 60 -3.32 -8.59 5.37
C TYR A 60 -2.31 -8.87 6.46
N SER A 61 -2.11 -7.94 7.40
CA SER A 61 -1.24 -8.15 8.58
C SER A 61 -1.80 -9.21 9.54
N ALA A 62 -3.12 -9.30 9.68
CA ALA A 62 -3.75 -10.36 10.46
C ALA A 62 -3.63 -11.72 9.76
N ALA A 63 -3.83 -11.75 8.43
CA ALA A 63 -3.75 -12.97 7.63
C ALA A 63 -2.32 -13.51 7.45
N SER A 64 -1.29 -12.67 7.56
CA SER A 64 0.11 -13.07 7.43
C SER A 64 0.72 -13.63 8.71
N LYS A 65 0.01 -13.57 9.85
CA LYS A 65 0.46 -14.20 11.09
C LYS A 65 0.39 -15.72 10.93
N PRO A 66 1.45 -16.47 11.30
CA PRO A 66 1.36 -17.93 11.36
C PRO A 66 0.18 -18.29 12.27
N GLY A 67 -0.73 -19.13 11.77
CA GLY A 67 -1.76 -19.72 12.61
C GLY A 67 -1.11 -20.52 13.75
N PRO A 68 -1.82 -20.75 14.87
CA PRO A 68 -1.34 -21.67 15.88
C PRO A 68 -1.00 -23.02 15.21
N PRO A 69 0.11 -23.67 15.62
CA PRO A 69 0.45 -24.97 15.08
C PRO A 69 -0.74 -25.93 15.29
N PRO A 70 -1.03 -26.83 14.33
CA PRO A 70 -2.27 -27.61 14.31
C PRO A 70 -2.49 -28.57 15.49
N PHE A 71 -1.60 -28.57 16.50
CA PHE A 71 -1.59 -29.51 17.62
C PHE A 71 -1.32 -28.85 19.00
N LEU A 72 -1.59 -27.55 19.17
CA LEU A 72 -1.66 -26.87 20.48
C LEU A 72 -3.00 -26.17 20.67
#